data_AF-A0A2X3EN81-F1
#
_entry.id   AF-A0A2X3EN81-F1
#
_cell.length_a   1.000
_cell.length_b   1.000
_cell.length_c   1.000
_cell.angle_alpha   90.00
_cell.angle_beta   90.00
_cell.angle_gamma   90.00
#
_symmetry.space_group_name_H-M   'P 1'
#
loop_
_entity.id
_entity.type
_entity.pdbx_description
1 polymer ?
#
loop_
_entity_poly.entity_id
_entity_poly.type
_entity_poly.pdbx_seq_one_letter_code
_entity_poly.pdbx_strand_id
1 'polypeptide(L)'
;MAAAGAAVGGKRLATAVRFAYQGFARGLEEDAEGLRAFAALHKELLVASSYSKNFGLYNERVGACTLVAADQETVDRAFSQMKSVIRANYSNPPAHGASVVATILSNDALRAIWEQELTDMRQRIQRMRLLFVNTLQEKARAATSAFISQQNGMFSFSGLTKSRCCACVKSSPSMR
;
A
#
# COMPACT_ATOMS: atom_id res chain seq x y z
N MET A 1 -7.98 -8.99 -8.92
CA MET A 1 -6.81 -8.93 -9.82
C MET A 1 -6.98 -9.81 -11.05
N ALA A 2 -7.42 -11.08 -10.94
CA ALA A 2 -7.61 -11.96 -12.10
C ALA A 2 -8.55 -11.39 -13.20
N ALA A 3 -9.74 -10.89 -12.83
CA ALA A 3 -10.67 -10.27 -13.79
C ALA A 3 -10.12 -8.99 -14.44
N ALA A 4 -9.35 -8.19 -13.69
CA ALA A 4 -8.67 -7.00 -14.23
C ALA A 4 -7.54 -7.39 -15.19
N GLY A 5 -6.82 -8.47 -14.90
CA GLY A 5 -5.76 -8.96 -15.78
C GLY A 5 -6.28 -9.53 -17.10
N ALA A 6 -7.41 -10.24 -17.07
CA ALA A 6 -8.07 -10.70 -18.29
C ALA A 6 -8.59 -9.54 -19.16
N ALA A 7 -9.07 -8.45 -18.55
CA ALA A 7 -9.58 -7.27 -19.27
C ALA A 7 -8.47 -6.47 -19.98
N VAL A 8 -7.23 -6.53 -19.49
CA VAL A 8 -6.07 -5.83 -20.07
C VAL A 8 -5.41 -6.65 -21.17
N GLY A 9 -5.40 -7.98 -21.08
CA GLY A 9 -4.72 -8.87 -22.03
C GLY A 9 -5.14 -8.75 -23.51
N GLY A 10 -6.29 -8.13 -23.80
CA GLY A 10 -6.77 -7.88 -25.17
C GLY A 10 -6.47 -6.48 -25.73
N LYS A 11 -5.87 -5.57 -24.97
CA LYS A 11 -5.59 -4.18 -25.39
C LYS A 11 -4.12 -3.81 -25.11
N ARG A 12 -3.48 -3.04 -25.99
CA ARG A 12 -2.15 -2.44 -25.73
C ARG A 12 -2.26 -1.33 -24.68
N LEU A 13 -2.41 -1.69 -23.41
CA LEU A 13 -2.46 -0.76 -22.29
C LEU A 13 -1.17 -0.89 -21.46
N ALA A 14 -0.52 0.25 -21.21
CA ALA A 14 0.56 0.31 -20.24
C ALA A 14 -0.03 0.10 -18.84
N THR A 15 0.53 -0.85 -18.09
CA THR A 15 0.00 -1.19 -16.77
C THR A 15 0.95 -0.79 -15.65
N ALA A 16 0.40 -0.12 -14.64
CA ALA A 16 1.12 0.27 -13.43
C ALA A 16 0.31 -0.11 -12.18
N VAL A 17 0.95 -0.76 -11.21
CA VAL A 17 0.37 -1.11 -9.92
C VAL A 17 1.02 -0.31 -8.81
N ARG A 18 0.21 0.26 -7.91
CA ARG A 18 0.69 0.93 -6.69
C ARG A 18 0.62 -0.03 -5.51
N PHE A 19 1.75 -0.29 -4.87
CA PHE A 19 1.90 -1.27 -3.80
C PHE A 19 2.47 -0.62 -2.53
N ALA A 20 1.63 0.15 -1.83
CA ALA A 20 2.08 1.04 -0.75
C ALA A 20 1.77 0.55 0.67
N TYR A 21 0.98 -0.52 0.82
CA TYR A 21 0.43 -0.97 2.10
C TYR A 21 0.66 -2.48 2.35
N GLN A 22 1.68 -3.08 1.73
CA GLN A 22 1.99 -4.50 1.91
C GLN A 22 2.17 -4.82 3.41
N GLY A 23 1.43 -5.81 3.89
CA GLY A 23 1.42 -6.25 5.28
C GLY A 23 0.28 -5.65 6.13
N PHE A 24 -0.45 -4.65 5.64
CA PHE A 24 -1.56 -4.01 6.36
C PHE A 24 -2.94 -4.57 6.05
N ALA A 25 -3.11 -5.45 5.05
CA ALA A 25 -4.39 -6.10 4.81
C ALA A 25 -4.49 -7.46 5.50
N ARG A 26 -3.82 -8.49 4.97
CA ARG A 26 -3.82 -9.85 5.54
C ARG A 26 -2.44 -10.27 6.04
N GLY A 27 -1.39 -9.88 5.32
CA GLY A 27 -0.01 -10.24 5.62
C GLY A 27 0.91 -9.88 4.45
N LEU A 28 2.23 -10.06 4.63
CA LEU A 28 3.19 -9.65 3.59
C LEU A 28 3.02 -10.44 2.30
N GLU A 29 2.83 -11.76 2.42
CA GLU A 29 2.70 -12.68 1.30
C GLU A 29 1.30 -12.62 0.69
N GLU A 30 0.29 -12.62 1.56
CA GLU A 30 -1.12 -12.59 1.19
C GLU A 30 -1.51 -11.29 0.48
N ASP A 31 -0.86 -10.17 0.83
CA ASP A 31 -1.07 -8.88 0.17
C ASP A 31 -0.40 -8.85 -1.21
N ALA A 32 0.64 -9.66 -1.44
CA ALA A 32 1.37 -9.75 -2.70
C ALA A 32 0.75 -10.74 -3.71
N GLU A 33 -0.08 -11.70 -3.27
CA GLU A 33 -0.75 -12.69 -4.13
C GLU A 33 -1.40 -12.07 -5.36
N GLY A 34 -2.18 -11.00 -5.16
CA GLY A 34 -2.89 -10.32 -6.24
C GLY A 34 -1.94 -9.71 -7.27
N LEU A 35 -0.82 -9.12 -6.82
CA LEU A 35 0.21 -8.56 -7.70
C LEU A 35 0.94 -9.68 -8.45
N ARG A 36 1.28 -10.79 -7.79
CA ARG A 36 1.94 -11.94 -8.44
C ARG A 36 1.06 -12.57 -9.51
N ALA A 37 -0.23 -12.79 -9.19
CA ALA A 37 -1.20 -13.29 -10.16
C ALA A 37 -1.40 -12.32 -11.33
N PHE A 38 -1.36 -11.01 -11.07
CA PHE A 38 -1.43 -10.00 -12.12
C PHE A 38 -0.17 -10.04 -13.00
N ALA A 39 1.02 -10.04 -12.40
CA ALA A 39 2.29 -10.08 -13.12
C ALA A 39 2.43 -11.36 -13.98
N ALA A 40 1.92 -12.51 -13.53
CA ALA A 40 1.93 -13.75 -14.31
C ALA A 40 1.14 -13.66 -15.63
N LEU A 41 0.19 -12.72 -15.74
CA LEU A 41 -0.64 -12.52 -16.93
C LEU A 41 -0.13 -11.38 -17.84
N HIS A 42 0.89 -10.62 -17.43
CA HIS A 42 1.36 -9.43 -18.15
C HIS A 42 2.86 -9.53 -18.42
N LYS A 43 3.23 -9.38 -19.69
CA LYS A 43 4.64 -9.35 -20.10
C LYS A 43 5.35 -8.06 -19.73
N GLU A 44 4.59 -6.97 -19.55
CA GLU A 44 5.13 -5.65 -19.23
C GLU A 44 4.32 -5.03 -18.09
N LEU A 45 5.00 -4.60 -17.02
CA LEU A 45 4.36 -4.07 -15.82
C LEU A 45 5.30 -3.12 -15.07
N LEU A 46 4.75 -1.99 -14.61
CA LEU A 46 5.40 -1.15 -13.62
C LEU A 46 4.79 -1.38 -12.24
N VAL A 47 5.63 -1.49 -11.21
CA VAL A 47 5.18 -1.57 -9.82
C VAL A 47 5.83 -0.45 -9.02
N ALA A 48 5.00 0.45 -8.47
CA ALA A 48 5.45 1.51 -7.58
C ALA A 48 5.19 1.10 -6.13
N SER A 49 6.26 0.77 -5.42
CA SER A 49 6.24 0.34 -4.02
C SER A 49 6.63 1.49 -3.10
N SER A 50 6.04 1.55 -1.90
CA SER A 50 6.37 2.56 -0.90
C SER A 50 6.67 1.92 0.44
N TYR A 51 7.74 2.39 1.09
CA TYR A 51 8.14 1.91 2.42
C TYR A 51 7.72 2.86 3.54
N SER A 52 6.98 3.93 3.22
CA SER A 52 6.58 4.92 4.22
C SER A 52 5.68 4.36 5.32
N LYS A 53 4.87 3.33 5.00
CA LYS A 53 3.87 2.81 5.94
C LYS A 53 4.37 1.57 6.66
N ASN A 54 4.84 0.58 5.90
CA ASN A 54 5.25 -0.72 6.46
C ASN A 54 6.59 -0.65 7.22
N PHE A 55 7.47 0.31 6.90
CA PHE A 55 8.67 0.60 7.70
C PHE A 55 8.53 1.87 8.56
N GLY A 56 7.40 2.57 8.51
CA GLY A 56 7.23 3.85 9.22
C GLY A 56 8.12 5.00 8.69
N LEU A 57 8.76 4.84 7.54
CA LEU A 57 9.71 5.79 6.97
C LEU A 57 9.01 6.89 6.14
N TYR A 58 8.10 7.63 6.77
CA TYR A 58 7.29 8.64 6.08
C TYR A 58 8.14 9.77 5.49
N ASN A 59 9.07 10.33 6.26
CA ASN A 59 9.84 11.50 5.83
C ASN A 59 11.16 11.16 5.13
N GLU A 60 11.60 9.90 5.17
CA GLU A 60 12.79 9.41 4.45
C GLU A 60 12.57 9.21 2.95
N ARG A 61 11.30 9.27 2.51
CA ARG A 61 10.89 9.20 1.10
C ARG A 61 11.37 7.95 0.36
N VAL A 62 11.37 6.81 1.05
CA VAL A 62 11.83 5.53 0.51
C VAL A 62 10.71 4.80 -0.24
N GLY A 63 11.03 4.35 -1.44
CA GLY A 63 10.17 3.54 -2.30
C GLY A 63 10.99 2.86 -3.39
N ALA A 64 10.31 2.11 -4.25
CA ALA A 64 10.93 1.46 -5.40
C ALA A 64 10.00 1.53 -6.62
N CYS A 65 10.59 1.61 -7.81
CA CYS A 65 9.90 1.43 -9.08
C CYS A 65 10.46 0.18 -9.75
N THR A 66 9.68 -0.89 -9.77
CA THR A 66 10.06 -2.15 -10.42
C THR A 66 9.50 -2.17 -11.83
N LEU A 67 10.36 -2.42 -12.81
CA LEU A 67 9.98 -2.64 -14.19
C LEU A 67 10.08 -4.12 -14.51
N VAL A 68 8.99 -4.70 -15.01
CA VAL A 68 8.92 -6.04 -15.56
C VAL A 68 8.75 -5.91 -17.06
N ALA A 69 9.53 -6.63 -17.84
CA ALA A 69 9.39 -6.73 -19.29
C ALA A 69 9.59 -8.19 -19.75
N ALA A 70 9.30 -8.45 -21.03
CA ALA A 70 9.31 -9.78 -21.60
C ALA A 70 10.72 -10.40 -21.68
N ASP A 71 11.74 -9.56 -21.81
CA ASP A 71 13.12 -9.95 -22.07
C ASP A 71 14.12 -8.90 -21.54
N GLN A 72 15.38 -9.31 -21.43
CA GLN A 72 16.45 -8.49 -20.85
C GLN A 72 16.76 -7.24 -21.69
N GLU A 73 16.70 -7.32 -23.03
CA GLU A 73 17.00 -6.18 -23.90
C GLU A 73 15.97 -5.05 -23.66
N THR A 74 14.70 -5.42 -23.57
CA THR A 74 13.61 -4.48 -23.28
C THR A 74 13.78 -3.84 -21.88
N VAL A 75 14.16 -4.63 -20.86
CA VAL A 75 14.46 -4.11 -19.53
C VAL A 75 15.59 -3.09 -19.58
N ASP A 76 16.71 -3.41 -20.24
CA ASP A 76 17.89 -2.54 -20.28
C ASP A 76 17.59 -1.20 -20.97
N ARG A 77 16.86 -1.26 -22.09
CA ARG A 77 16.40 -0.06 -22.81
C ARG A 77 15.49 0.80 -21.94
N ALA A 78 14.48 0.22 -21.32
CA ALA A 78 13.55 0.97 -20.48
C ALA A 78 14.23 1.53 -19.21
N PHE A 79 15.13 0.76 -18.61
CA PHE A 79 15.90 1.18 -17.44
C PHE A 79 16.84 2.34 -17.76
N SER A 80 17.46 2.37 -18.96
CA SER A 80 18.25 3.51 -19.42
C SER A 80 17.44 4.80 -19.47
N GLN A 81 16.20 4.74 -19.98
CA GLN A 81 15.31 5.90 -20.04
C GLN A 81 14.88 6.34 -18.65
N MET A 82 14.59 5.38 -17.76
CA MET A 82 14.27 5.68 -16.36
C MET A 82 15.43 6.41 -15.66
N LYS A 83 16.68 5.98 -15.86
CA LYS A 83 17.85 6.68 -15.34
C LYS A 83 17.95 8.11 -15.86
N SER A 84 17.73 8.34 -17.15
CA SER A 84 17.75 9.68 -17.75
C SER A 84 16.70 10.61 -17.11
N VAL A 85 15.47 10.11 -16.93
CA VAL A 85 14.39 10.86 -16.28
C VAL A 85 14.73 11.16 -14.82
N ILE A 86 15.24 10.19 -14.06
CA ILE A 86 15.66 10.38 -12.67
C ILE A 86 16.77 11.44 -12.58
N ARG A 87 17.79 11.34 -13.45
CA ARG A 87 18.92 12.25 -13.47
C ARG A 87 18.49 13.70 -13.74
N ALA A 88 17.56 13.89 -14.67
CA ALA A 88 17.01 15.20 -15.01
C ALA A 88 16.09 15.78 -13.93
N ASN A 89 15.44 14.94 -13.11
CA ASN A 89 14.49 15.39 -12.10
C ASN A 89 15.18 15.73 -10.77
N TYR A 90 15.92 14.78 -10.19
CA TYR A 90 16.51 14.93 -8.86
C TYR A 90 17.91 14.32 -8.75
N SER A 91 18.57 14.04 -9.88
CA SER A 91 19.88 13.40 -9.95
C SER A 91 19.91 11.93 -9.48
N ASN A 92 19.86 11.71 -8.17
CA ASN A 92 19.94 10.39 -7.55
C ASN A 92 19.15 10.39 -6.22
N PRO A 93 18.60 9.25 -5.80
CA PRO A 93 17.75 9.19 -4.61
C PRO A 93 18.58 9.31 -3.30
N PRO A 94 17.97 9.79 -2.19
CA PRO A 94 18.59 9.78 -0.88
C PRO A 94 19.00 8.37 -0.42
N ALA A 95 20.17 8.25 0.20
CA ALA A 95 20.73 6.95 0.58
C ALA A 95 20.22 6.40 1.92
N HIS A 96 19.95 7.27 2.90
CA HIS A 96 19.76 6.87 4.30
C HIS A 96 18.61 5.86 4.49
N GLY A 97 17.38 6.26 4.14
CA GLY A 97 16.24 5.36 4.32
C GLY A 97 16.31 4.08 3.48
N ALA A 98 16.92 4.12 2.30
CA ALA A 98 17.17 2.91 1.50
C ALA A 98 18.17 1.96 2.20
N SER A 99 19.21 2.51 2.83
CA SER A 99 20.19 1.75 3.61
C SER A 99 19.55 1.12 4.86
N VAL A 100 18.65 1.83 5.55
CA VAL A 100 17.89 1.28 6.69
C VAL A 100 17.04 0.08 6.25
N VAL A 101 16.26 0.23 5.17
CA VAL A 101 15.45 -0.86 4.62
C VAL A 101 16.32 -2.04 4.21
N ALA A 102 17.43 -1.79 3.51
CA ALA A 102 18.36 -2.84 3.10
C ALA A 102 18.97 -3.57 4.30
N THR A 103 19.37 -2.84 5.35
CA THR A 103 19.94 -3.42 6.59
C THR A 103 18.95 -4.34 7.29
N ILE A 104 17.69 -3.90 7.41
CA ILE A 104 16.63 -4.73 8.02
C ILE A 104 16.35 -5.97 7.17
N LEU A 105 16.19 -5.82 5.86
CA LEU A 105 15.78 -6.92 4.98
C LEU A 105 16.89 -7.95 4.68
N SER A 106 18.15 -7.57 4.85
CA SER A 106 19.32 -8.45 4.65
C SER A 106 19.76 -9.20 5.91
N ASN A 107 19.12 -8.94 7.05
CA ASN A 107 19.42 -9.58 8.33
C ASN A 107 18.16 -10.29 8.85
N ASP A 108 18.20 -11.62 8.95
CA ASP A 108 17.03 -12.43 9.31
C ASP A 108 16.44 -12.06 10.69
N ALA A 109 17.28 -11.72 11.67
CA ALA A 109 16.82 -11.33 12.99
C ALA A 109 16.10 -9.97 12.96
N LEU A 110 16.65 -8.98 12.25
CA LEU A 110 16.01 -7.67 12.09
C LEU A 110 14.73 -7.77 11.28
N ARG A 111 14.74 -8.58 10.21
CA ARG A 111 13.56 -8.85 9.40
C ARG A 111 12.45 -9.47 10.24
N ALA A 112 12.75 -10.47 11.06
CA ALA A 112 11.75 -11.11 11.93
C ALA A 112 11.11 -10.12 12.90
N ILE A 113 11.90 -9.22 13.51
CA ILE A 113 11.39 -8.15 14.38
C ILE A 113 10.43 -7.24 13.60
N TRP A 114 10.85 -6.76 12.42
CA TRP A 114 10.04 -5.90 11.57
C TRP A 114 8.72 -6.56 11.13
N GLU A 115 8.76 -7.85 10.74
CA GLU A 115 7.56 -8.59 10.36
C GLU A 115 6.57 -8.75 11.52
N GLN A 116 7.08 -8.95 12.74
CA GLN A 116 6.27 -9.02 13.95
C GLN A 116 5.64 -7.66 14.28
N GLU A 117 6.42 -6.58 14.27
CA GLU A 117 5.90 -5.22 14.50
C GLU A 117 4.81 -4.84 13.49
N LEU A 118 5.02 -5.19 12.22
CA LEU A 118 4.03 -4.97 11.16
C LEU A 118 2.74 -5.77 11.40
N THR A 119 2.87 -7.01 11.86
CA THR A 119 1.73 -7.84 12.26
C THR A 119 0.97 -7.22 13.43
N ASP A 120 1.67 -6.75 14.46
CA ASP A 120 1.04 -6.13 15.63
C ASP A 120 0.31 -4.83 15.26
N MET A 121 0.91 -4.02 14.37
CA MET A 121 0.27 -2.83 13.81
C MET A 121 -1.02 -3.17 13.06
N ARG A 122 -0.99 -4.18 12.16
CA ARG A 122 -2.16 -4.66 11.41
C ARG A 122 -3.26 -5.11 12.37
N GLN A 123 -2.93 -5.95 13.34
CA GLN A 123 -3.90 -6.46 14.31
C GLN A 123 -4.49 -5.33 15.16
N ARG A 124 -3.69 -4.34 15.56
CA ARG A 124 -4.18 -3.17 16.30
C ARG A 124 -5.21 -2.38 15.49
N ILE A 125 -4.96 -2.14 14.20
CA ILE A 125 -5.92 -1.47 13.32
C ILE A 125 -7.24 -2.24 13.28
N GLN A 126 -7.19 -3.57 13.13
CA GLN A 126 -8.39 -4.41 13.12
C GLN A 126 -9.15 -4.36 14.46
N ARG A 127 -8.43 -4.39 15.59
CA ARG A 127 -9.05 -4.25 16.93
C ARG A 127 -9.77 -2.91 17.08
N MET A 128 -9.15 -1.81 16.66
CA MET A 128 -9.75 -0.47 16.73
C MET A 128 -10.99 -0.35 15.84
N ARG A 129 -10.96 -0.98 14.67
CA ARG A 129 -12.09 -1.04 13.74
C ARG A 129 -13.28 -1.79 14.33
N LEU A 130 -13.04 -2.94 14.95
CA LEU A 130 -14.07 -3.71 15.66
C LEU A 130 -14.65 -2.94 16.84
N LEU A 131 -13.78 -2.34 17.66
CA LEU A 131 -14.20 -1.51 18.79
C LEU A 131 -15.10 -0.36 18.32
N PHE A 132 -14.70 0.35 17.25
CA PHE A 132 -15.49 1.43 16.67
C PHE A 132 -16.89 0.99 16.23
N VAL A 133 -16.98 -0.14 15.51
CA VAL A 133 -18.28 -0.68 15.04
C VAL A 133 -19.16 -1.09 16.22
N ASN A 134 -18.61 -1.79 17.21
CA ASN A 134 -19.36 -2.22 18.39
C ASN A 134 -19.88 -1.03 19.18
N THR A 135 -19.04 -0.03 19.46
CA THR A 135 -19.45 1.19 20.17
C THR A 135 -20.50 1.98 19.39
N LEU A 136 -20.42 2.05 18.05
CA LEU A 136 -21.45 2.69 17.24
C LEU A 136 -22.79 1.95 17.30
N GLN A 137 -22.77 0.62 17.29
CA GLN A 137 -23.99 -0.19 17.41
C GLN A 137 -24.65 0.02 18.77
N GLU A 138 -23.86 0.03 19.86
CA GLU A 138 -24.36 0.28 21.22
C GLU A 138 -24.94 1.69 21.38
N LYS A 139 -24.24 2.73 20.91
CA LYS A 139 -24.59 4.13 21.17
C LYS A 139 -25.62 4.70 20.20
N ALA A 140 -25.53 4.34 18.92
CA ALA A 140 -26.33 4.96 17.87
C ALA A 140 -27.34 4.00 17.23
N ARG A 141 -27.38 2.72 17.64
CA ARG A 141 -28.21 1.64 17.04
C ARG A 141 -28.11 1.62 15.50
N ALA A 142 -26.95 2.02 14.99
CA ALA A 142 -26.70 2.19 13.57
C ALA A 142 -26.39 0.83 12.92
N ALA A 143 -27.44 0.16 12.43
CA ALA A 143 -27.34 -1.16 11.77
C ALA A 143 -26.39 -1.19 10.55
N THR A 144 -26.11 -0.03 9.94
CA THR A 144 -25.36 0.07 8.69
C THR A 144 -23.83 0.17 8.84
N SER A 145 -23.24 0.00 10.02
CA SER A 145 -21.77 0.15 10.20
C SER A 145 -20.96 -1.15 10.12
N ALA A 146 -21.62 -2.32 10.06
CA ALA A 146 -20.95 -3.62 10.12
C ALA A 146 -19.94 -3.87 8.98
N PHE A 147 -20.14 -3.27 7.80
CA PHE A 147 -19.20 -3.41 6.68
C PHE A 147 -17.83 -2.77 6.96
N ILE A 148 -17.73 -1.84 7.93
CA ILE A 148 -16.47 -1.19 8.30
C ILE A 148 -15.48 -2.22 8.86
N SER A 149 -15.95 -3.22 9.61
CA SER A 149 -15.08 -4.26 10.19
C SER A 149 -14.49 -5.25 9.19
N GLN A 150 -15.08 -5.34 8.00
CA GLN A 150 -14.62 -6.21 6.90
C GLN A 150 -13.59 -5.54 5.99
N GLN A 151 -13.40 -4.22 6.12
CA GLN A 151 -12.43 -3.48 5.32
C GLN A 151 -11.01 -3.65 5.87
N ASN A 152 -10.03 -3.57 4.98
CA ASN A 152 -8.62 -3.77 5.28
C ASN A 152 -7.80 -2.49 5.09
N GLY A 153 -6.59 -2.48 5.66
CA GLY A 153 -5.67 -1.36 5.58
C GLY A 153 -5.93 -0.26 6.61
N MET A 154 -5.20 0.84 6.47
CA MET A 154 -5.17 1.93 7.46
C MET A 154 -6.47 2.75 7.54
N PHE A 155 -7.35 2.65 6.53
CA PHE A 155 -8.52 3.51 6.40
C PHE A 155 -9.80 2.70 6.31
N SER A 156 -10.91 3.37 6.62
CA SER A 156 -12.25 2.86 6.36
C SER A 156 -12.99 3.86 5.49
N PHE A 157 -13.66 3.37 4.44
CA PHE A 157 -14.74 4.13 3.84
C PHE A 157 -15.94 4.07 4.78
N SER A 158 -16.26 5.20 5.41
CA SER A 158 -17.29 5.26 6.46
C SER A 158 -18.73 5.28 5.92
N GLY A 159 -18.91 5.57 4.63
CA GLY A 159 -20.25 5.77 4.03
C GLY A 159 -20.96 7.04 4.51
N LEU A 160 -20.26 7.92 5.23
CA LEU A 160 -20.83 9.22 5.63
C LEU A 160 -21.00 10.12 4.40
N THR A 161 -22.13 10.81 4.34
CA THR A 161 -22.36 11.87 3.35
C THR A 161 -21.48 13.07 3.68
N LYS A 162 -21.22 13.91 2.66
CA LYS A 162 -20.49 15.18 2.84
C LYS A 162 -21.06 16.02 3.99
N SER A 163 -22.38 16.14 4.06
CA SER A 163 -23.06 16.90 5.12
C SER A 163 -22.77 16.34 6.52
N ARG A 164 -22.77 15.01 6.68
CA ARG A 164 -22.45 14.35 7.95
C ARG A 164 -20.98 14.50 8.33
N CYS A 165 -20.06 14.37 7.38
CA CYS A 165 -18.64 14.65 7.61
C CYS A 165 -18.43 16.09 8.09
N CYS A 166 -19.05 17.08 7.43
CA CYS A 166 -18.96 18.48 7.84
C CYS A 166 -19.53 18.72 9.25
N ALA A 167 -20.64 18.04 9.61
CA ALA A 167 -21.22 18.14 10.93
C ALA A 167 -20.25 17.63 12.02
N CYS A 168 -19.61 16.47 11.80
CA CYS A 168 -18.62 15.90 12.72
C CYS A 168 -17.43 16.84 12.98
N VAL A 169 -16.95 17.54 11.95
CA VAL A 169 -15.85 18.51 12.09
C VAL A 169 -16.28 19.70 12.94
N LYS A 170 -17.45 20.27 12.68
CA LYS A 170 -17.97 21.45 13.42
C LYS A 170 -18.33 21.13 14.88
N SER A 171 -18.72 19.88 15.16
CA SER A 171 -19.08 19.44 16.50
C SER A 171 -17.87 19.08 17.36
N SER A 172 -16.66 19.02 16.80
CA SER A 172 -15.45 18.71 17.57
C SER A 172 -14.93 19.96 18.31
N PRO A 173 -14.86 19.94 19.67
CA PRO A 173 -14.34 21.07 20.44
C PRO A 173 -12.85 21.36 20.18
N SER A 174 -12.09 20.37 19.73
CA SER A 174 -10.63 20.46 19.51
C SER A 174 -10.22 20.98 18.13
N MET A 175 -11.17 21.33 17.26
CA MET A 175 -10.94 21.86 15.90
C MET A 175 -11.46 23.30 15.75
N ARG A 176 -11.78 23.98 16.86
CA ARG A 176 -12.00 25.43 16.91
C ARG A 176 -10.77 26.12 17.46
#